data_AF-A0ABD3RX28-F1
#
_entry.id   AF-A0ABD3RX28-F1
#
_cell.length_a   1.000
_cell.length_b   1.000
_cell.length_c   1.000
_cell.angle_alpha   90.00
_cell.angle_beta   90.00
_cell.angle_gamma   90.00
#
_symmetry.space_group_name_H-M   'P 1'
#
loop_
_entity.id
_entity.type
_entity.pdbx_description
1 polymer ?
#
loop_
_entity_poly.entity_id
_entity_poly.type
_entity_poly.pdbx_seq_one_letter_code
_entity_poly.pdbx_strand_id
1 'polypeptide(L)'
;MSNNLSELSIQLRKLQAEKNAQANEIDRLERQARILAELKGVSINDVKNSLKAACEAEAHGELRALVGTLQARVEGLQLGGGGIVRGQRGLGGNADADKVPSQDRFNQEQAARARTALELRIGELEEIESSHQRELDFLYKQSQELTDKNTRLETQLMQQQAILEQWELRWKARDENDMTRSIAAATAPSTGGAYNYSEFAKVPVASQLDLLHDAPQSQIDADHEQRFIAAQAALAGERNQRLLVQSQLSSAQKNYELRSDQHQHRIQFLEGQLQDLELQMTSLYVAFGMIQNDNKEERSEKEAWKKSLVESDAALAKEETKRSERESWMRFLGESDSALAIEESKRDQKQHLRPSGIYNGQQVSPDSERSNRRSVSRVHNPSLSSDRRLSSLVRAAVKPSANPPIARGLLLLLLDDDDQPVSPSINPSRSIQRKKTFSARRLYPMKSSSRLSILSAGNKFKEQYCVLHGANGLYQIRYGDSYEGPVAGVHEFITAGVSAIEHTSRSSNQPFGFEIMINPSSADSPVLCCAAESEDDFMMWMSALTSVIDGSLDQQSERN
;
A
#
# COMPACT_ATOMS: atom_id res chain seq x y z
N MET A 1 -83.88 -15.68 5.36
CA MET A 1 -82.88 -14.74 5.92
C MET A 1 -81.51 -15.38 6.17
N SER A 2 -81.41 -16.69 6.41
CA SER A 2 -80.13 -17.40 6.61
C SER A 2 -79.20 -17.41 5.37
N ASN A 3 -79.74 -17.49 4.15
CA ASN A 3 -78.93 -17.54 2.92
C ASN A 3 -78.10 -16.26 2.67
N ASN A 4 -78.60 -15.10 3.09
CA ASN A 4 -77.90 -13.82 2.91
C ASN A 4 -76.68 -13.71 3.83
N LEU A 5 -76.73 -14.32 5.03
CA LEU A 5 -75.60 -14.36 5.96
C LEU A 5 -74.50 -15.29 5.46
N SER A 6 -74.84 -16.43 4.87
CA SER A 6 -73.86 -17.32 4.26
C SER A 6 -73.16 -16.66 3.08
N GLU A 7 -73.89 -15.93 2.24
CA GLU A 7 -73.33 -15.22 1.08
C GLU A 7 -72.37 -14.08 1.50
N LEU A 8 -72.77 -13.28 2.50
CA LEU A 8 -71.89 -12.26 3.10
C LEU A 8 -70.63 -12.87 3.72
N SER A 9 -70.73 -14.04 4.36
CA SER A 9 -69.56 -14.73 4.94
C SER A 9 -68.56 -15.22 3.88
N ILE A 10 -69.05 -15.59 2.70
CA ILE A 10 -68.22 -16.01 1.56
C ILE A 10 -67.55 -14.79 0.93
N GLN A 11 -68.32 -13.71 0.73
CA GLN A 11 -67.79 -12.44 0.23
C GLN A 11 -66.71 -11.87 1.16
N LEU A 12 -66.90 -11.93 2.48
CA LEU A 12 -65.90 -11.48 3.46
C LEU A 12 -64.60 -12.30 3.38
N ARG A 13 -64.71 -13.64 3.27
CA ARG A 13 -63.52 -14.50 3.10
C ARG A 13 -62.79 -14.24 1.80
N LYS A 14 -63.52 -13.98 0.70
CA LYS A 14 -62.94 -13.61 -0.58
C LYS A 14 -62.18 -12.28 -0.50
N LEU A 15 -62.80 -11.26 0.10
CA LEU A 15 -62.16 -9.96 0.32
C LEU A 15 -60.93 -10.05 1.23
N GLN A 16 -60.97 -10.89 2.27
CA GLN A 16 -59.81 -11.14 3.12
C GLN A 16 -58.67 -11.84 2.36
N ALA A 17 -58.99 -12.83 1.51
CA ALA A 17 -57.99 -13.50 0.69
C ALA A 17 -57.36 -12.55 -0.34
N GLU A 18 -58.16 -11.70 -1.00
CA GLU A 18 -57.68 -10.68 -1.92
C GLU A 18 -56.81 -9.64 -1.22
N LYS A 19 -57.21 -9.18 -0.02
CA LYS A 19 -56.41 -8.26 0.79
C LYS A 19 -55.05 -8.87 1.18
N ASN A 20 -55.03 -10.14 1.57
CA ASN A 20 -53.77 -10.82 1.91
C ASN A 20 -52.88 -11.02 0.68
N ALA A 21 -53.46 -11.33 -0.48
CA ALA A 21 -52.72 -11.43 -1.73
C ALA A 21 -52.10 -10.09 -2.15
N GLN A 22 -52.85 -8.99 -2.00
CA GLN A 22 -52.36 -7.63 -2.26
C GLN A 22 -51.26 -7.23 -1.27
N ALA A 23 -51.40 -7.55 0.02
CA ALA A 23 -50.36 -7.29 1.01
C ALA A 23 -49.04 -8.03 0.67
N ASN A 24 -49.13 -9.30 0.26
CA ASN A 24 -47.96 -10.06 -0.17
C ASN A 24 -47.28 -9.47 -1.42
N GLU A 25 -48.07 -8.96 -2.37
CA GLU A 25 -47.51 -8.32 -3.57
C GLU A 25 -46.87 -6.97 -3.23
N ILE A 26 -47.43 -6.20 -2.31
CA ILE A 26 -46.80 -4.97 -1.78
C ILE A 26 -45.44 -5.31 -1.13
N ASP A 27 -45.38 -6.31 -0.25
CA ASP A 27 -44.12 -6.75 0.39
C ASP A 27 -43.06 -7.23 -0.61
N ARG A 28 -43.50 -7.82 -1.73
CA ARG A 28 -42.62 -8.23 -2.82
C ARG A 28 -42.09 -7.02 -3.58
N LEU A 29 -42.96 -6.08 -3.94
CA LEU A 29 -42.59 -4.85 -4.65
C LEU A 29 -41.68 -3.96 -3.80
N GLU A 30 -41.91 -3.86 -2.49
CA GLU A 30 -41.03 -3.13 -1.58
C GLU A 30 -39.64 -3.76 -1.49
N ARG A 31 -39.54 -5.10 -1.44
CA ARG A 31 -38.25 -5.81 -1.51
C ARG A 31 -37.54 -5.54 -2.84
N GLN A 32 -38.25 -5.58 -3.95
CA GLN A 32 -37.68 -5.25 -5.27
C GLN A 32 -37.20 -3.79 -5.34
N ALA A 33 -37.96 -2.85 -4.81
CA ALA A 33 -37.58 -1.44 -4.75
C ALA A 33 -36.34 -1.22 -3.87
N ARG A 34 -36.23 -1.93 -2.74
CA ARG A 34 -35.04 -1.88 -1.86
C ARG A 34 -33.80 -2.42 -2.57
N ILE A 35 -33.91 -3.57 -3.23
CA ILE A 35 -32.81 -4.14 -4.03
C ILE A 35 -32.42 -3.18 -5.17
N LEU A 36 -33.38 -2.61 -5.89
CA LEU A 36 -33.10 -1.63 -6.95
C LEU A 36 -32.49 -0.32 -6.42
N ALA A 37 -32.83 0.09 -5.20
CA ALA A 37 -32.23 1.24 -4.54
C ALA A 37 -30.78 0.95 -4.09
N GLU A 38 -30.51 -0.24 -3.56
CA GLU A 38 -29.15 -0.70 -3.22
C GLU A 38 -28.28 -0.87 -4.47
N LEU A 39 -28.86 -1.25 -5.61
CA LEU A 39 -28.18 -1.35 -6.90
C LEU A 39 -28.03 0.01 -7.61
N LYS A 40 -28.73 1.06 -7.19
CA LYS A 40 -28.56 2.42 -7.73
C LYS A 40 -27.25 3.02 -7.22
N GLY A 41 -26.17 2.73 -7.94
CA GLY A 41 -24.81 3.16 -7.61
C GLY A 41 -23.76 2.08 -7.85
N VAL A 42 -24.20 0.82 -7.95
CA VAL A 42 -23.33 -0.30 -8.34
C VAL A 42 -23.38 -0.42 -9.87
N SER A 43 -22.26 -0.15 -10.54
CA SER A 43 -22.19 -0.31 -11.98
C SER A 43 -22.40 -1.78 -12.36
N ILE A 44 -23.01 -2.04 -13.52
CA ILE A 44 -23.08 -3.40 -14.08
C ILE A 44 -21.65 -3.99 -14.22
N ASN A 45 -20.66 -3.13 -14.45
CA ASN A 45 -19.26 -3.53 -14.46
C ASN A 45 -18.76 -3.95 -13.07
N ASP A 46 -19.21 -3.32 -11.98
CA ASP A 46 -18.81 -3.68 -10.61
C ASP A 46 -19.37 -5.06 -10.23
N VAL A 47 -20.63 -5.34 -10.60
CA VAL A 47 -21.23 -6.68 -10.41
C VAL A 47 -20.48 -7.71 -11.24
N LYS A 48 -20.15 -7.41 -12.50
CA LYS A 48 -19.39 -8.31 -13.37
C LYS A 48 -17.98 -8.57 -12.84
N ASN A 49 -17.30 -7.55 -12.35
CA ASN A 49 -15.96 -7.65 -11.77
C ASN A 49 -16.00 -8.43 -10.45
N SER A 50 -16.99 -8.19 -9.59
CA SER A 50 -17.19 -8.93 -8.35
C SER A 50 -17.50 -10.41 -8.60
N LEU A 51 -18.35 -10.71 -9.59
CA LEU A 51 -18.64 -12.09 -9.99
C LEU A 51 -17.40 -12.78 -10.58
N LYS A 52 -16.64 -12.08 -11.42
CA LYS A 52 -15.39 -12.60 -11.99
C LYS A 52 -14.37 -12.91 -10.89
N ALA A 53 -14.19 -11.99 -9.93
CA ALA A 53 -13.30 -12.18 -8.79
C ALA A 53 -13.75 -13.35 -7.89
N ALA A 54 -15.06 -13.52 -7.67
CA ALA A 54 -15.60 -14.65 -6.92
C ALA A 54 -15.34 -16.00 -7.62
N CYS A 55 -15.57 -16.08 -8.94
CA CYS A 55 -15.28 -17.27 -9.73
C CYS A 55 -13.78 -17.59 -9.79
N GLU A 56 -12.92 -16.57 -9.90
CA GLU A 56 -11.46 -16.74 -9.87
C GLU A 56 -10.99 -17.24 -8.49
N ALA A 57 -11.53 -16.69 -7.40
CA ALA A 57 -11.20 -17.13 -6.05
C ALA A 57 -11.63 -18.59 -5.79
N GLU A 58 -12.81 -18.99 -6.28
CA GLU A 58 -13.29 -20.37 -6.18
C GLU A 58 -12.40 -21.33 -6.99
N ALA A 59 -12.11 -20.99 -8.25
CA ALA A 59 -11.21 -21.78 -9.09
C ALA A 59 -9.80 -21.90 -8.50
N HIS A 60 -9.26 -20.80 -7.95
CA HIS A 60 -7.96 -20.81 -7.26
C HIS A 60 -7.98 -21.66 -5.98
N GLY A 61 -9.09 -21.64 -5.23
CA GLY A 61 -9.29 -22.48 -4.05
C GLY A 61 -9.28 -23.97 -4.39
N GLU A 62 -10.02 -24.37 -5.42
CA GLU A 62 -10.04 -25.75 -5.90
C GLU A 62 -8.66 -26.21 -6.40
N LEU A 63 -7.98 -25.36 -7.17
CA LEU A 63 -6.65 -25.68 -7.71
C LEU A 63 -5.62 -25.84 -6.58
N ARG A 64 -5.67 -24.99 -5.55
CA ARG A 64 -4.80 -25.09 -4.36
C ARG A 64 -5.07 -26.37 -3.58
N ALA A 65 -6.33 -26.77 -3.41
CA ALA A 65 -6.69 -28.03 -2.75
C ALA A 65 -6.19 -29.27 -3.55
N LEU A 66 -6.25 -29.21 -4.88
CA LEU A 66 -5.78 -30.26 -5.77
C LEU A 66 -4.25 -30.37 -5.77
N VAL A 67 -3.55 -29.23 -5.77
CA VAL A 67 -2.08 -29.19 -5.61
C VAL A 67 -1.68 -29.74 -4.24
N GLY A 68 -2.38 -29.36 -3.16
CA GLY A 68 -2.10 -29.87 -1.81
C GLY A 68 -2.28 -31.39 -1.70
N THR A 69 -3.33 -31.94 -2.31
CA THR A 69 -3.55 -33.40 -2.33
C THR A 69 -2.53 -34.15 -3.19
N LEU A 70 -2.13 -33.59 -4.33
CA LEU A 70 -1.05 -34.16 -5.16
C LEU A 70 0.30 -34.12 -4.44
N GLN A 71 0.61 -33.02 -3.76
CA GLN A 71 1.84 -32.86 -3.01
C GLN A 71 1.91 -33.86 -1.83
N ALA A 72 0.84 -34.00 -1.06
CA ALA A 72 0.76 -35.02 0.00
C ALA A 72 0.94 -36.45 -0.54
N ARG A 73 0.46 -36.73 -1.76
CA ARG A 73 0.62 -38.04 -2.41
C ARG A 73 2.05 -38.28 -2.91
N VAL A 74 2.72 -37.24 -3.42
CA VAL A 74 4.14 -37.30 -3.82
C VAL A 74 5.03 -37.49 -2.59
N GLU A 75 4.77 -36.75 -1.52
CA GLU A 75 5.50 -36.88 -0.25
C GLU A 75 5.27 -38.26 0.39
N GLY A 76 4.03 -38.77 0.36
CA GLY A 76 3.73 -40.14 0.82
C GLY A 76 4.43 -41.23 0.00
N LEU A 77 4.59 -41.05 -1.32
CA LEU A 77 5.33 -41.98 -2.17
C LEU A 77 6.84 -41.86 -2.00
N GLN A 78 7.38 -40.65 -1.76
CA GLN A 78 8.80 -40.45 -1.46
C GLN A 78 9.20 -41.00 -0.09
N LEU A 79 8.32 -40.88 0.92
CA LEU A 79 8.56 -41.42 2.26
C LEU A 79 8.27 -42.93 2.34
N GLY A 80 7.40 -43.47 1.48
CA GLY A 80 7.06 -44.90 1.42
C GLY A 80 7.90 -45.75 0.44
N GLY A 81 8.65 -45.14 -0.47
CA GLY A 81 9.37 -45.83 -1.56
C GLY A 81 10.68 -46.52 -1.17
N GLY A 82 11.20 -46.32 0.05
CA GLY A 82 12.48 -46.89 0.50
C GLY A 82 12.40 -48.29 1.11
N GLY A 83 11.21 -48.90 1.20
CA GLY A 83 10.94 -50.04 2.05
C GLY A 83 10.37 -51.29 1.38
N ILE A 84 10.65 -51.56 0.10
CA ILE A 84 10.36 -52.90 -0.46
C ILE A 84 11.57 -53.80 -0.20
N VAL A 85 11.51 -54.40 0.98
CA VAL A 85 12.28 -55.56 1.40
C VAL A 85 12.12 -56.68 0.38
N ARG A 86 13.23 -56.94 -0.30
CA ARG A 86 13.56 -58.16 -1.03
C ARG A 86 13.80 -59.28 0.00
N GLY A 87 12.78 -60.04 0.36
CA GLY A 87 12.94 -61.46 0.73
C GLY A 87 12.85 -62.28 -0.55
N GLN A 88 13.57 -63.35 -0.84
CA GLN A 88 14.26 -64.41 -0.09
C GLN A 88 14.92 -65.23 -1.24
N ARG A 89 16.14 -65.77 -1.28
CA ARG A 89 16.79 -66.76 -0.40
C ARG A 89 18.08 -67.22 -1.14
N GLY A 90 19.17 -67.50 -0.42
CA GLY A 90 20.35 -68.22 -0.95
C GLY A 90 21.67 -67.51 -0.65
N LEU A 91 22.14 -67.57 0.61
CA LEU A 91 23.13 -68.55 1.12
C LEU A 91 24.57 -68.31 0.64
N GLY A 92 25.39 -67.83 1.58
CA GLY A 92 26.81 -68.16 1.67
C GLY A 92 27.76 -67.07 1.19
N GLY A 93 28.44 -66.39 2.13
CA GLY A 93 29.56 -65.53 1.77
C GLY A 93 29.98 -64.59 2.88
N ASN A 94 30.91 -65.07 3.70
CA ASN A 94 31.74 -64.39 4.68
C ASN A 94 32.00 -62.88 4.52
N ALA A 95 32.01 -62.23 5.69
CA ALA A 95 32.98 -61.23 6.18
C ALA A 95 33.19 -59.92 5.38
N ASP A 96 33.30 -58.83 6.14
CA ASP A 96 33.63 -57.45 5.73
C ASP A 96 32.53 -56.65 5.02
N ALA A 97 31.54 -56.20 5.78
CA ALA A 97 30.55 -55.20 5.34
C ALA A 97 30.35 -54.06 6.36
N ASP A 98 31.36 -53.75 7.18
CA ASP A 98 31.27 -52.74 8.25
C ASP A 98 31.84 -51.37 7.87
N LYS A 99 32.07 -51.13 6.57
CA LYS A 99 32.58 -49.86 6.07
C LYS A 99 31.86 -49.44 4.80
N VAL A 100 31.17 -48.30 4.95
CA VAL A 100 30.63 -47.35 3.96
C VAL A 100 29.10 -47.46 3.74
N PRO A 101 28.35 -46.32 3.72
CA PRO A 101 28.82 -44.94 3.69
C PRO A 101 28.38 -44.08 4.89
N SER A 102 29.36 -43.44 5.53
CA SER A 102 29.14 -42.24 6.36
C SER A 102 28.43 -41.11 5.59
N GLN A 103 28.47 -41.14 4.26
CA GLN A 103 27.84 -40.17 3.38
C GLN A 103 26.31 -40.15 3.48
N ASP A 104 25.66 -41.32 3.59
CA ASP A 104 24.20 -41.39 3.66
C ASP A 104 23.68 -40.89 5.01
N ARG A 105 24.41 -41.17 6.10
CA ARG A 105 24.11 -40.58 7.43
C ARG A 105 24.31 -39.07 7.43
N PHE A 106 25.36 -38.57 6.79
CA PHE A 106 25.60 -37.14 6.67
C PHE A 106 24.50 -36.45 5.85
N ASN A 107 24.08 -37.05 4.73
CA ASN A 107 23.00 -36.54 3.90
C ASN A 107 21.66 -36.55 4.65
N GLN A 108 21.39 -37.60 5.45
CA GLN A 108 20.18 -37.69 6.26
C GLN A 108 20.16 -36.66 7.40
N GLU A 109 21.32 -36.40 8.04
CA GLU A 109 21.42 -35.37 9.08
C GLU A 109 21.31 -33.96 8.50
N GLN A 110 21.90 -33.70 7.33
CA GLN A 110 21.72 -32.43 6.61
C GLN A 110 20.26 -32.20 6.20
N ALA A 111 19.59 -33.25 5.69
CA ALA A 111 18.17 -33.18 5.37
C ALA A 111 17.31 -32.93 6.62
N ALA A 112 17.64 -33.56 7.76
CA ALA A 112 16.96 -33.32 9.02
C ALA A 112 17.14 -31.87 9.51
N ARG A 113 18.35 -31.31 9.41
CA ARG A 113 18.62 -29.91 9.76
C ARG A 113 17.89 -28.94 8.85
N ALA A 114 17.90 -29.19 7.54
CA ALA A 114 17.15 -28.39 6.57
C ALA A 114 15.64 -28.43 6.86
N ARG A 115 15.10 -29.61 7.20
CA ARG A 115 13.71 -29.76 7.60
C ARG A 115 13.37 -28.96 8.87
N THR A 116 14.18 -29.06 9.92
CA THR A 116 13.95 -28.26 11.15
C THR A 116 14.03 -26.76 10.90
N ALA A 117 14.92 -26.31 10.01
CA ALA A 117 15.02 -24.90 9.64
C ALA A 117 13.78 -24.43 8.86
N LEU A 118 13.24 -25.26 7.97
CA LEU A 118 11.99 -24.97 7.26
C LEU A 118 10.79 -24.98 8.20
N GLU A 119 10.71 -25.92 9.15
CA GLU A 119 9.64 -25.97 10.16
C GLU A 119 9.64 -24.71 11.05
N LEU A 120 10.81 -24.23 11.48
CA LEU A 120 10.93 -22.95 12.20
C LEU A 120 10.50 -21.77 11.32
N ARG A 121 10.93 -21.74 10.06
CA ARG A 121 10.57 -20.66 9.14
C ARG A 121 9.07 -20.62 8.84
N ILE A 122 8.41 -21.78 8.76
CA ILE A 122 6.96 -21.88 8.63
C ILE A 122 6.30 -21.28 9.87
N GLY A 123 6.74 -21.64 11.08
CA GLY A 123 6.19 -21.07 12.32
C GLY A 123 6.35 -19.54 12.41
N GLU A 124 7.49 -18.98 12.00
CA GLU A 124 7.68 -17.53 11.91
C GLU A 124 6.70 -16.87 10.93
N LEU A 125 6.48 -17.49 9.77
CA LEU A 125 5.55 -16.99 8.76
C LEU A 125 4.09 -17.05 9.24
N GLU A 126 3.70 -18.12 9.93
CA GLU A 126 2.36 -18.26 10.53
C GLU A 126 2.11 -17.21 11.63
N GLU A 127 3.13 -16.87 12.43
CA GLU A 127 3.03 -15.81 13.44
C GLU A 127 2.86 -14.43 12.78
N ILE A 128 3.64 -14.15 11.72
CA ILE A 128 3.52 -12.91 10.93
C ILE A 128 2.13 -12.82 10.27
N GLU A 129 1.65 -13.90 9.66
CA GLU A 129 0.30 -13.96 9.07
C GLU A 129 -0.78 -13.70 10.14
N SER A 130 -0.67 -14.34 11.30
CA SER A 130 -1.58 -14.12 12.44
C SER A 130 -1.51 -12.69 12.99
N SER A 131 -0.36 -12.01 12.87
CA SER A 131 -0.22 -10.60 13.23
C SER A 131 -0.93 -9.70 12.21
N HIS A 132 -0.67 -9.89 10.92
CA HIS A 132 -1.33 -9.13 9.85
C HIS A 132 -2.84 -9.32 9.84
N GLN A 133 -3.34 -10.54 10.12
CA GLN A 133 -4.77 -10.80 10.20
C GLN A 133 -5.43 -9.99 11.33
N ARG A 134 -4.77 -9.89 12.50
CA ARG A 134 -5.24 -9.06 13.62
C ARG A 134 -5.23 -7.58 13.29
N GLU A 135 -4.22 -7.12 12.56
CA GLU A 135 -4.12 -5.73 12.10
C GLU A 135 -5.21 -5.39 11.08
N LEU A 136 -5.47 -6.29 10.11
CA LEU A 136 -6.59 -6.17 9.17
C LEU A 136 -7.92 -6.09 9.92
N ASP A 137 -8.18 -6.99 10.87
CA ASP A 137 -9.41 -6.95 11.68
C ASP A 137 -9.55 -5.64 12.46
N PHE A 138 -8.43 -5.09 12.96
CA PHE A 138 -8.41 -3.81 13.64
C PHE A 138 -8.75 -2.65 12.69
N LEU A 139 -8.13 -2.62 11.49
CA LEU A 139 -8.39 -1.60 10.48
C LEU A 139 -9.85 -1.66 9.97
N TYR A 140 -10.40 -2.85 9.77
CA TYR A 140 -11.81 -3.01 9.41
C TYR A 140 -12.75 -2.47 10.49
N LYS A 141 -12.47 -2.75 11.77
CA LYS A 141 -13.25 -2.18 12.88
C LYS A 141 -13.14 -0.66 12.94
N GLN A 142 -11.95 -0.10 12.76
CA GLN A 142 -11.73 1.34 12.75
C GLN A 142 -12.47 2.01 11.58
N SER A 143 -12.43 1.41 10.39
CA SER A 143 -13.18 1.87 9.22
C SER A 143 -14.69 1.88 9.49
N GLN A 144 -15.21 0.80 10.10
CA GLN A 144 -16.62 0.73 10.49
C GLN A 144 -17.00 1.83 11.50
N GLU A 145 -16.18 2.06 12.52
CA GLU A 145 -16.42 3.13 13.50
C GLU A 145 -16.44 4.53 12.85
N LEU A 146 -15.56 4.76 11.87
CA LEU A 146 -15.55 6.02 11.11
C LEU A 146 -16.79 6.17 10.23
N THR A 147 -17.24 5.11 9.57
CA THR A 147 -18.50 5.11 8.80
C THR A 147 -19.71 5.37 9.70
N ASP A 148 -19.78 4.72 10.85
CA ASP A 148 -20.84 4.96 11.84
C ASP A 148 -20.82 6.39 12.38
N LYS A 149 -19.62 6.97 12.56
CA LYS A 149 -19.48 8.38 12.95
C LYS A 149 -19.90 9.32 11.83
N ASN A 150 -19.55 9.02 10.58
CA ASN A 150 -19.90 9.84 9.43
C ASN A 150 -21.42 9.86 9.20
N THR A 151 -22.06 8.69 9.23
CA THR A 151 -23.53 8.60 9.14
C THR A 151 -24.23 9.37 10.25
N ARG A 152 -23.73 9.34 11.50
CA ARG A 152 -24.26 10.18 12.59
C ARG A 152 -24.12 11.67 12.28
N LEU A 153 -22.96 12.12 11.80
CA LEU A 153 -22.76 13.53 11.44
C LEU A 153 -23.66 13.95 10.27
N GLU A 154 -23.84 13.11 9.27
CA GLU A 154 -24.77 13.34 8.15
C GLU A 154 -26.22 13.46 8.63
N THR A 155 -26.67 12.59 9.54
CA THR A 155 -28.02 12.72 10.13
C THR A 155 -28.19 14.01 10.94
N GLN A 156 -27.16 14.45 11.68
CA GLN A 156 -27.20 15.72 12.40
C GLN A 156 -27.25 16.92 11.45
N LEU A 157 -26.49 16.87 10.35
CA LEU A 157 -26.48 17.90 9.33
C LEU A 157 -27.85 18.00 8.66
N MET A 158 -28.46 16.87 8.26
CA MET A 158 -29.82 16.84 7.72
C MET A 158 -30.85 17.40 8.71
N GLN A 159 -30.72 17.07 10.00
CA GLN A 159 -31.61 17.61 11.03
C GLN A 159 -31.47 19.13 11.16
N GLN A 160 -30.25 19.66 11.15
CA GLN A 160 -30.00 21.10 11.21
C GLN A 160 -30.51 21.83 9.95
N GLN A 161 -30.34 21.24 8.76
CA GLN A 161 -30.91 21.76 7.52
C GLN A 161 -32.44 21.83 7.58
N ALA A 162 -33.09 20.77 8.03
CA ALA A 162 -34.56 20.75 8.18
C ALA A 162 -35.04 21.82 9.17
N ILE A 163 -34.30 22.06 10.26
CA ILE A 163 -34.62 23.14 11.21
C ILE A 163 -34.49 24.51 10.51
N LEU A 164 -33.40 24.75 9.77
CA LEU A 164 -33.18 26.01 9.04
C LEU A 164 -34.27 26.26 7.99
N GLU A 165 -34.67 25.24 7.22
CA GLU A 165 -35.78 25.32 6.27
C GLU A 165 -37.10 25.68 6.95
N GLN A 166 -37.39 25.09 8.12
CA GLN A 166 -38.58 25.45 8.90
C GLN A 166 -38.54 26.90 9.39
N TRP A 167 -37.37 27.39 9.82
CA TRP A 167 -37.20 28.80 10.21
C TRP A 167 -37.39 29.73 9.01
N GLU A 168 -36.85 29.38 7.84
CA GLU A 168 -37.01 30.16 6.62
C GLU A 168 -38.48 30.22 6.18
N LEU A 169 -39.20 29.10 6.24
CA LEU A 169 -40.65 29.05 5.95
C LEU A 169 -41.46 29.89 6.94
N ARG A 170 -41.16 29.82 8.23
CA ARG A 170 -41.81 30.67 9.26
C ARG A 170 -41.54 32.15 9.04
N TRP A 171 -40.32 32.48 8.65
CA TRP A 171 -39.92 33.86 8.37
C TRP A 171 -40.63 34.39 7.13
N LYS A 172 -40.67 33.63 6.02
CA LYS A 172 -41.45 33.99 4.82
C LYS A 172 -42.94 34.17 5.12
N ALA A 173 -43.54 33.26 5.89
CA ALA A 173 -44.95 33.37 6.30
C ALA A 173 -45.22 34.61 7.17
N ARG A 174 -44.24 35.05 7.98
CA ARG A 174 -44.33 36.28 8.75
C ARG A 174 -44.27 37.51 7.84
N ASP A 175 -43.33 37.54 6.91
CA ASP A 175 -43.20 38.64 5.94
C ASP A 175 -44.46 38.79 5.07
N GLU A 176 -45.05 37.69 4.60
CA GLU A 176 -46.33 37.71 3.88
C GLU A 176 -47.48 38.24 4.74
N ASN A 177 -47.53 37.87 6.03
CA ASN A 177 -48.53 38.40 6.98
C ASN A 177 -48.33 39.90 7.26
N ASP A 178 -47.09 40.38 7.37
CA ASP A 178 -46.79 41.79 7.59
C ASP A 178 -47.09 42.63 6.32
N MET A 179 -46.87 42.07 5.13
CA MET A 179 -47.23 42.69 3.87
C MET A 179 -48.75 42.77 3.68
N THR A 180 -49.50 41.70 4.00
CA THR A 180 -50.97 41.73 3.95
C THR A 180 -51.56 42.70 4.98
N ARG A 181 -51.00 42.78 6.19
CA ARG A 181 -51.39 43.80 7.19
C ARG A 181 -51.12 45.23 6.69
N SER A 182 -49.98 45.46 6.05
CA SER A 182 -49.64 46.78 5.48
C SER A 182 -50.59 47.20 4.37
N ILE A 183 -50.99 46.27 3.49
CA ILE A 183 -51.98 46.53 2.43
C ILE A 183 -53.37 46.80 3.04
N ALA A 184 -53.79 46.02 4.04
CA ALA A 184 -55.07 46.22 4.73
C ALA A 184 -55.14 47.59 5.45
N ALA A 185 -54.04 48.03 6.08
CA ALA A 185 -53.94 49.35 6.69
C ALA A 185 -54.03 50.48 5.65
N ALA A 186 -53.46 50.28 4.45
CA ALA A 186 -53.52 51.26 3.35
C ALA A 186 -54.90 51.32 2.65
N THR A 187 -55.70 50.25 2.72
CA THR A 187 -57.04 50.17 2.11
C THR A 187 -58.19 50.45 3.09
N ALA A 188 -57.89 50.66 4.37
CA ALA A 188 -58.87 51.15 5.32
C ALA A 188 -59.35 52.57 4.88
N PRO A 189 -60.66 52.79 4.68
CA PRO A 189 -61.16 54.08 4.25
C PRO A 189 -60.85 55.12 5.32
N SER A 190 -60.08 56.14 4.94
CA SER A 190 -59.92 57.39 5.68
C SER A 190 -61.31 57.97 5.93
N THR A 191 -61.92 57.60 7.06
CA THR A 191 -63.13 58.22 7.55
C THR A 191 -62.66 59.50 8.21
N GLY A 192 -62.48 60.52 7.37
CA GLY A 192 -62.14 61.87 7.80
C GLY A 192 -63.08 62.29 8.93
N GLY A 193 -62.49 62.75 10.03
CA GLY A 193 -63.20 63.41 11.09
C GLY A 193 -63.94 64.63 10.53
N ALA A 194 -65.25 64.52 10.42
CA ALA A 194 -66.13 65.66 10.62
C ALA A 194 -66.32 65.81 12.13
N TYR A 195 -65.80 66.92 12.67
CA TYR A 195 -66.04 67.38 14.03
C TYR A 195 -67.55 67.49 14.28
N ASN A 196 -68.04 66.83 15.33
CA ASN A 196 -69.37 67.10 15.87
C ASN A 196 -69.22 67.58 17.32
N TYR A 197 -69.37 68.89 17.50
CA TYR A 197 -69.45 69.60 18.78
C TYR A 197 -70.93 69.78 19.13
N SER A 198 -71.47 68.93 20.02
CA SER A 198 -72.71 69.07 20.83
C SER A 198 -73.11 67.66 21.26
N GLU A 199 -73.54 67.31 22.47
CA GLU A 199 -73.86 68.01 23.69
C GLU A 199 -74.17 66.88 24.70
N PHE A 200 -73.76 67.04 25.96
CA PHE A 200 -74.33 66.40 27.15
C PHE A 200 -74.69 64.89 27.14
N ALA A 201 -73.77 64.08 27.66
CA ALA A 201 -74.16 62.95 28.51
C ALA A 201 -73.18 62.81 29.68
N LYS A 202 -73.58 63.36 30.83
CA LYS A 202 -72.98 63.13 32.14
C LYS A 202 -73.19 61.66 32.53
N VAL A 203 -72.11 60.91 32.81
CA VAL A 203 -72.11 59.80 33.79
C VAL A 203 -70.71 59.74 34.44
N PRO A 204 -70.60 59.53 35.77
CA PRO A 204 -69.43 59.95 36.54
C PRO A 204 -68.38 58.85 36.71
N VAL A 205 -67.13 59.31 36.85
CA VAL A 205 -66.11 58.89 37.84
C VAL A 205 -66.13 57.42 38.28
N ALA A 206 -65.14 56.66 37.83
CA ALA A 206 -64.37 55.74 38.69
C ALA A 206 -63.06 55.31 38.02
N SER A 207 -61.98 55.98 38.43
CA SER A 207 -60.70 55.36 38.80
C SER A 207 -60.01 54.41 37.83
N GLN A 208 -59.11 54.95 36.99
CA GLN A 208 -57.72 54.44 36.85
C GLN A 208 -56.91 55.45 36.03
N LEU A 209 -56.51 56.52 36.72
CA LEU A 209 -55.46 57.42 36.30
C LEU A 209 -54.25 57.03 37.12
N ASP A 210 -53.27 56.37 36.51
CA ASP A 210 -51.89 56.51 36.95
C ASP A 210 -50.92 56.19 35.80
N LEU A 211 -50.09 57.20 35.50
CA LEU A 211 -48.87 57.17 34.71
C LEU A 211 -48.97 56.83 33.20
N LEU A 212 -49.64 57.69 32.44
CA LEU A 212 -49.20 58.00 31.07
C LEU A 212 -48.32 59.24 31.14
N HIS A 213 -47.05 59.03 31.45
CA HIS A 213 -46.02 60.04 31.23
C HIS A 213 -45.83 60.17 29.71
N ASP A 214 -46.19 61.33 29.17
CA ASP A 214 -45.73 61.79 27.86
C ASP A 214 -44.19 61.81 27.87
N ALA A 215 -43.57 60.69 27.48
CA ALA A 215 -42.19 60.69 27.07
C ALA A 215 -42.13 61.56 25.80
N PRO A 216 -41.26 62.59 25.76
CA PRO A 216 -41.20 63.47 24.60
C PRO A 216 -40.90 62.62 23.37
N GLN A 217 -41.69 62.76 22.29
CA GLN A 217 -41.58 62.00 21.04
C GLN A 217 -40.12 61.90 20.54
N SER A 218 -39.31 62.94 20.80
CA SER A 218 -37.88 62.97 20.49
C SER A 218 -37.03 61.87 21.13
N GLN A 219 -37.45 61.33 22.28
CA GLN A 219 -36.75 60.26 22.99
C GLN A 219 -37.06 58.88 22.40
N ILE A 220 -38.29 58.69 21.90
CA ILE A 220 -38.69 57.48 21.18
C ILE A 220 -37.96 57.40 19.84
N ASP A 221 -37.87 58.52 19.11
CA ASP A 221 -37.16 58.60 17.83
C ASP A 221 -35.65 58.31 17.99
N ALA A 222 -35.02 58.83 19.06
CA ALA A 222 -33.61 58.56 19.36
C ALA A 222 -33.35 57.07 19.69
N ASP A 223 -34.24 56.43 20.43
CA ASP A 223 -34.14 54.99 20.74
C ASP A 223 -34.33 54.12 19.49
N HIS A 224 -35.22 54.50 18.57
CA HIS A 224 -35.39 53.81 17.30
C HIS A 224 -34.15 53.95 16.41
N GLU A 225 -33.55 55.14 16.34
CA GLU A 225 -32.33 55.38 15.57
C GLU A 225 -31.14 54.57 16.13
N GLN A 226 -30.98 54.51 17.45
CA GLN A 226 -29.96 53.67 18.07
C GLN A 226 -30.17 52.18 17.78
N ARG A 227 -31.41 51.67 17.86
CA ARG A 227 -31.71 50.27 17.53
C ARG A 227 -31.46 49.97 16.06
N PHE A 228 -31.75 50.92 15.18
CA PHE A 228 -31.48 50.78 13.75
C PHE A 228 -29.97 50.72 13.47
N ILE A 229 -29.17 51.60 14.07
CA ILE A 229 -27.70 51.57 13.96
C ILE A 229 -27.14 50.24 14.50
N ALA A 230 -27.64 49.77 15.65
CA ALA A 230 -27.23 48.50 16.23
C ALA A 230 -27.57 47.30 15.33
N ALA A 231 -28.77 47.29 14.74
CA ALA A 231 -29.19 46.26 13.79
C ALA A 231 -28.35 46.30 12.50
N GLN A 232 -28.01 47.48 12.00
CA GLN A 232 -27.14 47.64 10.83
C GLN A 232 -25.72 47.15 11.11
N ALA A 233 -25.18 47.43 12.30
CA ALA A 233 -23.88 46.92 12.74
C ALA A 233 -23.88 45.39 12.90
N ALA A 234 -24.96 44.81 13.47
CA ALA A 234 -25.11 43.37 13.60
C ALA A 234 -25.19 42.68 12.22
N LEU A 235 -25.98 43.23 11.29
CA LEU A 235 -26.07 42.72 9.91
C LEU A 235 -24.73 42.80 9.17
N ALA A 236 -23.96 43.87 9.39
CA ALA A 236 -22.61 43.99 8.82
C ALA A 236 -21.66 42.92 9.40
N GLY A 237 -21.76 42.65 10.71
CA GLY A 237 -21.03 41.57 11.37
C GLY A 237 -21.36 40.19 10.78
N GLU A 238 -22.65 39.88 10.61
CA GLU A 238 -23.10 38.62 10.01
C GLU A 238 -22.64 38.47 8.55
N ARG A 239 -22.67 39.55 7.75
CA ARG A 239 -22.16 39.54 6.37
C ARG A 239 -20.67 39.22 6.33
N ASN A 240 -19.88 39.82 7.21
CA ASN A 240 -18.45 39.53 7.31
C ASN A 240 -18.19 38.08 7.74
N GLN A 241 -18.96 37.56 8.70
CA GLN A 241 -18.86 36.16 9.13
C GLN A 241 -19.22 35.19 7.98
N ARG A 242 -20.28 35.49 7.22
CA ARG A 242 -20.67 34.69 6.04
C ARG A 242 -19.57 34.67 4.99
N LEU A 243 -18.94 35.82 4.69
CA LEU A 243 -17.82 35.90 3.74
C LEU A 243 -16.62 35.07 4.20
N LEU A 244 -16.30 35.09 5.50
CA LEU A 244 -15.22 34.27 6.06
C LEU A 244 -15.51 32.78 5.90
N VAL A 245 -16.71 32.33 6.27
CA VAL A 245 -17.12 30.92 6.13
C VAL A 245 -17.14 30.50 4.66
N GLN A 246 -17.62 31.37 3.76
CA GLN A 246 -17.62 31.10 2.32
C GLN A 246 -16.19 30.96 1.76
N SER A 247 -15.26 31.81 2.22
CA SER A 247 -13.84 31.71 1.86
C SER A 247 -13.22 30.40 2.37
N GLN A 248 -13.51 30.01 3.61
CA GLN A 248 -13.05 28.74 4.18
C GLN A 248 -13.60 27.53 3.41
N LEU A 249 -14.89 27.56 3.04
CA LEU A 249 -15.51 26.49 2.25
C LEU A 249 -14.89 26.39 0.86
N SER A 250 -14.64 27.52 0.20
CA SER A 250 -13.95 27.54 -1.10
C SER A 250 -12.51 27.02 -1.00
N SER A 251 -11.78 27.36 0.07
CA SER A 251 -10.43 26.84 0.32
C SER A 251 -10.43 25.33 0.57
N ALA A 252 -11.37 24.85 1.40
CA ALA A 252 -11.54 23.42 1.67
C ALA A 252 -11.90 22.64 0.39
N GLN A 253 -12.76 23.20 -0.45
CA GLN A 253 -13.12 22.61 -1.74
C GLN A 253 -11.90 22.50 -2.67
N LYS A 254 -11.10 23.56 -2.81
CA LYS A 254 -9.87 23.53 -3.63
C LYS A 254 -8.85 22.51 -3.12
N ASN A 255 -8.72 22.37 -1.80
CA ASN A 255 -7.82 21.38 -1.20
C ASN A 255 -8.31 19.95 -1.47
N TYR A 256 -9.62 19.72 -1.37
CA TYR A 256 -10.22 18.43 -1.73
C TYR A 256 -9.99 18.09 -3.21
N GLU A 257 -10.20 19.05 -4.13
CA GLU A 257 -9.94 18.89 -5.56
C GLU A 257 -8.46 18.53 -5.82
N LEU A 258 -7.53 19.25 -5.20
CA LEU A 258 -6.09 18.95 -5.32
C LEU A 258 -5.74 17.54 -4.84
N ARG A 259 -6.28 17.10 -3.70
CA ARG A 259 -6.06 15.74 -3.18
C ARG A 259 -6.66 14.69 -4.10
N SER A 260 -7.85 14.96 -4.66
CA SER A 260 -8.48 14.08 -5.63
C SER A 260 -7.60 13.91 -6.87
N ASP A 261 -7.05 15.00 -7.40
CA ASP A 261 -6.14 14.98 -8.56
C ASP A 261 -4.85 14.21 -8.25
N GLN A 262 -4.26 14.43 -7.06
CA GLN A 262 -3.08 13.69 -6.60
C GLN A 262 -3.34 12.18 -6.52
N HIS A 263 -4.47 11.77 -5.94
CA HIS A 263 -4.86 10.37 -5.88
C HIS A 263 -5.09 9.79 -7.29
N GLN A 264 -5.72 10.55 -8.18
CA GLN A 264 -5.93 10.13 -9.57
C GLN A 264 -4.61 9.90 -10.31
N HIS A 265 -3.63 10.79 -10.14
CA HIS A 265 -2.30 10.62 -10.72
C HIS A 265 -1.55 9.41 -10.13
N ARG A 266 -1.66 9.18 -8.82
CA ARG A 266 -1.07 8.00 -8.17
C ARG A 266 -1.66 6.70 -8.71
N ILE A 267 -2.99 6.66 -8.92
CA ILE A 267 -3.67 5.50 -9.50
C ILE A 267 -3.17 5.25 -10.93
N GLN A 268 -3.14 6.28 -11.78
CA GLN A 268 -2.65 6.16 -13.17
C GLN A 268 -1.21 5.64 -13.23
N PHE A 269 -0.35 6.11 -12.32
CA PHE A 269 1.02 5.64 -12.22
C PHE A 269 1.09 4.14 -11.87
N LEU A 270 0.33 3.70 -10.87
CA LEU A 270 0.28 2.30 -10.45
C LEU A 270 -0.33 1.40 -11.54
N GLU A 271 -1.34 1.88 -12.28
CA GLU A 271 -1.89 1.19 -13.44
C GLU A 271 -0.84 1.00 -14.54
N GLY A 272 0.00 2.02 -14.79
CA GLY A 272 1.13 1.92 -15.72
C GLY A 272 2.14 0.85 -15.29
N GLN A 273 2.52 0.82 -14.01
CA GLN A 273 3.42 -0.21 -13.48
C GLN A 273 2.83 -1.62 -13.59
N LEU A 274 1.52 -1.78 -13.35
CA LEU A 274 0.84 -3.06 -13.52
C LEU A 274 0.84 -3.52 -14.98
N GLN A 275 0.60 -2.62 -15.93
CA GLN A 275 0.66 -2.92 -17.37
C GLN A 275 2.08 -3.35 -17.79
N ASP A 276 3.11 -2.67 -17.31
CA ASP A 276 4.50 -3.03 -17.58
C ASP A 276 4.85 -4.43 -17.05
N LEU A 277 4.39 -4.77 -15.84
CA LEU A 277 4.57 -6.10 -15.26
C LEU A 277 3.80 -7.17 -16.04
N GLU A 278 2.58 -6.88 -16.48
CA GLU A 278 1.81 -7.78 -17.34
C GLU A 278 2.50 -8.01 -18.69
N LEU A 279 3.10 -6.96 -19.27
CA LEU A 279 3.89 -7.07 -20.49
C LEU A 279 5.17 -7.92 -20.29
N GLN A 280 5.85 -7.75 -19.16
CA GLN A 280 7.01 -8.59 -18.81
C GLN A 280 6.61 -10.06 -18.63
N MET A 281 5.49 -10.32 -17.95
CA MET A 281 4.98 -11.67 -17.74
C MET A 281 4.56 -12.34 -19.05
N THR A 282 3.83 -11.63 -19.92
CA THR A 282 3.45 -12.13 -21.25
C THR A 282 4.67 -12.41 -22.12
N SER A 283 5.69 -11.54 -22.09
CA SER A 283 6.98 -11.78 -22.76
C SER A 283 7.68 -13.05 -22.26
N LEU A 284 7.70 -13.28 -20.94
CA LEU A 284 8.25 -14.50 -20.35
C LEU A 284 7.50 -15.77 -20.79
N TYR A 285 6.17 -15.71 -20.86
CA TYR A 285 5.37 -16.85 -21.35
C TYR A 285 5.67 -17.14 -22.83
N VAL A 286 5.83 -16.11 -23.67
CA VAL A 286 6.24 -16.28 -25.07
C VAL A 286 7.63 -16.90 -25.15
N ALA A 287 8.60 -16.39 -24.40
CA ALA A 287 9.95 -16.94 -24.36
C ALA A 287 9.98 -18.41 -23.88
N PHE A 288 9.18 -18.75 -22.86
CA PHE A 288 9.04 -20.12 -22.39
C PHE A 288 8.41 -21.04 -23.44
N GLY A 289 7.39 -20.54 -24.17
CA GLY A 289 6.79 -21.25 -25.30
C GLY A 289 7.80 -21.53 -26.42
N MET A 290 8.67 -20.56 -26.74
CA MET A 290 9.76 -20.76 -27.71
C MET A 290 10.74 -21.84 -27.22
N ILE A 291 11.21 -21.77 -25.97
CA ILE A 291 12.12 -22.78 -25.41
C ILE A 291 11.48 -24.19 -25.40
N GLN A 292 10.18 -24.29 -25.12
CA GLN A 292 9.49 -25.59 -25.18
C GLN A 292 9.42 -26.14 -26.62
N ASN A 293 9.17 -25.27 -27.60
CA ASN A 293 9.18 -25.65 -29.00
C ASN A 293 10.58 -26.06 -29.46
N ASP A 294 11.62 -25.30 -29.13
CA ASP A 294 13.02 -25.63 -29.44
C ASP A 294 13.41 -26.99 -28.85
N ASN A 295 13.05 -27.25 -27.58
CA ASN A 295 13.28 -28.54 -26.93
C ASN A 295 12.51 -29.69 -27.61
N LYS A 296 11.31 -29.42 -28.13
CA LYS A 296 10.52 -30.41 -28.86
C LYS A 296 11.14 -30.72 -30.22
N GLU A 297 11.62 -29.70 -30.92
CA GLU A 297 12.34 -29.82 -32.19
C GLU A 297 13.66 -30.59 -32.00
N GLU A 298 14.48 -30.20 -31.02
CA GLU A 298 15.74 -30.89 -30.69
C GLU A 298 15.51 -32.38 -30.33
N ARG A 299 14.44 -32.70 -29.60
CA ARG A 299 14.07 -34.10 -29.34
C ARG A 299 13.70 -34.84 -30.63
N SER A 300 12.92 -34.20 -31.51
CA SER A 300 12.52 -34.80 -32.78
C SER A 300 13.73 -35.05 -33.71
N GLU A 301 14.69 -34.13 -33.74
CA GLU A 301 15.95 -34.29 -34.47
C GLU A 301 16.80 -35.41 -33.88
N LYS A 302 16.96 -35.45 -32.55
CA LYS A 302 17.69 -36.54 -31.86
C LYS A 302 17.07 -37.90 -32.14
N GLU A 303 15.74 -37.99 -32.18
CA GLU A 303 15.03 -39.22 -32.56
C GLU A 303 15.25 -39.59 -34.03
N ALA A 304 15.24 -38.62 -34.94
CA ALA A 304 15.53 -38.84 -36.35
C ALA A 304 16.98 -39.34 -36.56
N TRP A 305 17.96 -38.72 -35.89
CA TRP A 305 19.35 -39.16 -35.91
C TRP A 305 19.53 -40.56 -35.33
N LYS A 306 18.86 -40.89 -34.22
CA LYS A 306 18.87 -42.25 -33.66
C LYS A 306 18.31 -43.27 -34.63
N LYS A 307 17.21 -42.96 -35.33
CA LYS A 307 16.63 -43.85 -36.35
C LYS A 307 17.60 -44.05 -37.52
N SER A 308 18.20 -42.97 -38.02
CA SER A 308 19.20 -43.01 -39.10
C SER A 308 20.43 -43.85 -38.71
N LEU A 309 20.94 -43.70 -37.49
CA LEU A 309 22.07 -44.48 -36.99
C LEU A 309 21.72 -45.99 -36.92
N VAL A 310 20.56 -46.34 -36.36
CA VAL A 310 20.11 -47.73 -36.29
C VAL A 310 19.89 -48.33 -37.69
N GLU A 311 19.37 -47.54 -38.63
CA GLU A 311 19.22 -47.96 -40.02
C GLU A 311 20.57 -48.19 -40.71
N SER A 312 21.56 -47.31 -40.48
CA SER A 312 22.93 -47.48 -40.98
C SER A 312 23.62 -48.70 -40.38
N ASP A 313 23.48 -48.92 -39.06
CA ASP A 313 24.04 -50.10 -38.38
C ASP A 313 23.39 -51.39 -38.90
N ALA A 314 22.06 -51.37 -39.12
CA ALA A 314 21.35 -52.50 -39.72
C ALA A 314 21.77 -52.76 -41.18
N ALA A 315 22.08 -51.71 -41.94
CA ALA A 315 22.60 -51.83 -43.30
C ALA A 315 24.01 -52.43 -43.31
N LEU A 316 24.91 -51.95 -42.44
CA LEU A 316 26.27 -52.48 -42.26
C LEU A 316 26.25 -53.94 -41.81
N ALA A 317 25.39 -54.30 -40.85
CA ALA A 317 25.23 -55.68 -40.41
C ALA A 317 24.80 -56.60 -41.56
N LYS A 318 23.86 -56.15 -42.41
CA LYS A 318 23.43 -56.90 -43.62
C LYS A 318 24.54 -57.00 -44.67
N GLU A 319 25.39 -55.99 -44.80
CA GLU A 319 26.52 -56.03 -45.72
C GLU A 319 27.61 -56.99 -45.23
N GLU A 320 27.92 -56.96 -43.93
CA GLU A 320 28.89 -57.86 -43.30
C GLU A 320 28.43 -59.32 -43.38
N THR A 321 27.14 -59.61 -43.17
CA THR A 321 26.62 -60.97 -43.37
C THR A 321 26.77 -61.42 -44.82
N LYS A 322 26.48 -60.56 -45.79
CA LYS A 322 26.66 -60.88 -47.23
C LYS A 322 28.14 -61.08 -47.58
N ARG A 323 29.03 -60.29 -46.97
CA ARG A 323 30.47 -60.41 -47.15
C ARG A 323 30.98 -61.72 -46.57
N SER A 324 30.58 -62.06 -45.35
CA SER A 324 30.91 -63.33 -44.69
C SER A 324 30.40 -64.52 -45.50
N GLU A 325 29.17 -64.46 -46.03
CA GLU A 325 28.65 -65.47 -46.96
C GLU A 325 29.52 -65.59 -48.21
N ARG A 326 29.88 -64.47 -48.87
CA ARG A 326 30.78 -64.49 -50.05
C ARG A 326 32.15 -65.07 -49.73
N GLU A 327 32.74 -64.71 -48.60
CA GLU A 327 34.03 -65.24 -48.15
C GLU A 327 33.93 -66.74 -47.84
N SER A 328 32.83 -67.19 -47.22
CA SER A 328 32.55 -68.61 -46.99
C SER A 328 32.41 -69.37 -48.31
N TRP A 329 31.70 -68.81 -49.29
CA TRP A 329 31.58 -69.37 -50.65
C TRP A 329 32.94 -69.43 -51.36
N MET A 330 33.77 -68.40 -51.24
CA MET A 330 35.12 -68.37 -51.82
C MET A 330 36.04 -69.42 -51.18
N ARG A 331 35.96 -69.64 -49.86
CA ARG A 331 36.71 -70.73 -49.20
C ARG A 331 36.26 -72.10 -49.69
N PHE A 332 34.94 -72.32 -49.77
CA PHE A 332 34.37 -73.57 -50.27
C PHE A 332 34.82 -73.88 -51.71
N LEU A 333 34.92 -72.85 -52.57
CA LEU A 333 35.42 -72.99 -53.94
C LEU A 333 36.96 -73.11 -54.01
N GLY A 334 37.70 -72.46 -53.11
CA GLY A 334 39.18 -72.49 -53.06
C GLY A 334 39.78 -73.76 -52.44
N GLU A 335 39.00 -74.50 -51.64
CA GLU A 335 39.41 -75.79 -51.06
C GLU A 335 39.43 -76.95 -52.08
N SER A 336 39.10 -76.68 -53.35
CA SER A 336 39.21 -77.66 -54.44
C SER A 336 40.56 -77.64 -55.17
N ASP A 337 41.41 -76.61 -55.02
CA ASP A 337 42.64 -76.47 -55.84
C ASP A 337 43.94 -76.07 -55.08
N SER A 338 43.94 -76.01 -53.75
CA SER A 338 45.17 -75.69 -52.97
C SER A 338 45.63 -76.83 -52.07
N ALA A 339 45.97 -77.94 -52.71
CA ALA A 339 46.90 -78.93 -52.16
C ALA A 339 48.12 -79.01 -53.09
N LEU A 340 48.97 -77.98 -53.11
CA LEU A 340 50.39 -78.04 -53.48
C LEU A 340 51.03 -76.64 -53.45
N ALA A 341 52.25 -76.59 -52.91
CA ALA A 341 53.25 -75.52 -52.95
C ALA A 341 53.19 -74.42 -51.88
N ILE A 342 54.29 -73.99 -51.25
CA ILE A 342 55.71 -74.41 -51.19
C ILE A 342 56.29 -73.66 -49.96
N GLU A 343 57.22 -74.31 -49.27
CA GLU A 343 58.09 -73.71 -48.24
C GLU A 343 58.96 -72.55 -48.76
N GLU A 344 59.50 -71.76 -47.83
CA GLU A 344 60.93 -71.37 -47.79
C GLU A 344 61.22 -69.87 -47.72
N SER A 345 62.13 -69.56 -46.79
CA SER A 345 63.15 -68.51 -46.84
C SER A 345 63.14 -67.41 -45.75
N LYS A 346 64.17 -67.59 -44.92
CA LYS A 346 64.75 -66.83 -43.82
C LYS A 346 65.17 -65.37 -44.12
N ARG A 347 65.15 -64.59 -43.02
CA ARG A 347 66.19 -63.67 -42.47
C ARG A 347 66.54 -62.31 -43.12
N ASP A 348 66.53 -61.33 -42.19
CA ASP A 348 67.52 -60.27 -41.89
C ASP A 348 67.48 -58.87 -42.56
N GLN A 349 67.42 -57.89 -41.65
CA GLN A 349 68.18 -56.62 -41.56
C GLN A 349 67.89 -55.38 -42.44
N LYS A 350 67.71 -54.28 -41.68
CA LYS A 350 68.26 -52.90 -41.82
C LYS A 350 67.38 -51.76 -42.37
N GLN A 351 67.22 -50.79 -41.44
CA GLN A 351 67.44 -49.33 -41.54
C GLN A 351 66.41 -48.42 -42.22
N HIS A 352 66.04 -47.40 -41.42
CA HIS A 352 65.79 -45.98 -41.73
C HIS A 352 65.24 -45.61 -43.11
N LEU A 353 64.10 -44.88 -43.12
CA LEU A 353 64.01 -43.45 -43.46
C LEU A 353 62.54 -42.99 -43.46
N ARG A 354 62.29 -41.77 -42.98
CA ARG A 354 61.07 -40.98 -43.22
C ARG A 354 60.85 -40.81 -44.74
N PRO A 355 59.62 -40.52 -45.18
CA PRO A 355 59.38 -39.13 -45.58
C PRO A 355 58.01 -38.56 -45.20
N SER A 356 58.02 -37.24 -45.09
CA SER A 356 56.91 -36.29 -45.06
C SER A 356 56.10 -36.26 -46.36
N GLY A 357 54.80 -35.97 -46.25
CA GLY A 357 53.91 -35.53 -47.32
C GLY A 357 52.47 -35.50 -46.79
N ILE A 358 52.00 -34.37 -46.23
CA ILE A 358 51.20 -33.33 -46.92
C ILE A 358 50.00 -33.94 -47.65
N TYR A 359 48.81 -33.84 -47.03
CA TYR A 359 47.56 -33.57 -47.75
C TYR A 359 46.66 -32.67 -46.92
N ASN A 360 46.26 -31.57 -47.56
CA ASN A 360 45.27 -30.58 -47.13
C ASN A 360 43.83 -31.13 -47.32
N GLY A 361 42.92 -30.64 -46.50
CA GLY A 361 41.47 -30.86 -46.61
C GLY A 361 40.77 -30.39 -45.33
N GLN A 362 40.85 -29.10 -44.99
CA GLN A 362 39.78 -28.13 -45.25
C GLN A 362 38.54 -28.38 -44.38
N GLN A 363 38.64 -27.96 -43.11
CA GLN A 363 37.48 -27.65 -42.28
C GLN A 363 37.34 -26.14 -42.19
N VAL A 364 36.21 -25.67 -42.71
CA VAL A 364 35.75 -24.29 -42.68
C VAL A 364 35.10 -24.08 -41.31
N SER A 365 35.70 -23.23 -40.48
CA SER A 365 35.04 -22.62 -39.32
C SER A 365 34.00 -21.60 -39.79
N PRO A 366 32.90 -21.43 -39.04
CA PRO A 366 32.29 -20.14 -38.90
C PRO A 366 32.59 -19.57 -37.52
N ASP A 367 33.03 -18.32 -37.54
CA ASP A 367 33.11 -17.42 -36.40
C ASP A 367 31.76 -17.32 -35.69
N SER A 368 31.79 -17.32 -34.36
CA SER A 368 30.84 -16.53 -33.57
C SER A 368 31.45 -16.13 -32.23
N GLU A 369 31.44 -14.82 -32.05
CA GLU A 369 31.91 -14.04 -30.92
C GLU A 369 31.26 -14.47 -29.59
N ARG A 370 32.05 -14.52 -28.51
CA ARG A 370 31.62 -14.26 -27.12
C ARG A 370 32.86 -14.16 -26.23
N SER A 371 33.29 -12.94 -25.91
CA SER A 371 32.88 -12.15 -24.75
C SER A 371 33.62 -12.53 -23.45
N ASN A 372 34.58 -11.65 -23.13
CA ASN A 372 35.13 -11.31 -21.81
C ASN A 372 34.65 -12.11 -20.59
N ARG A 373 35.52 -12.96 -20.04
CA ARG A 373 35.49 -13.31 -18.60
C ARG A 373 36.57 -12.54 -17.86
N ARG A 374 36.14 -11.51 -17.13
CA ARG A 374 36.92 -10.84 -16.08
C ARG A 374 37.29 -11.86 -15.00
N SER A 375 38.59 -11.90 -14.72
CA SER A 375 39.20 -12.44 -13.52
C SER A 375 38.66 -11.74 -12.28
N VAL A 376 38.07 -12.52 -11.36
CA VAL A 376 37.72 -12.06 -10.01
C VAL A 376 38.80 -12.53 -9.04
N SER A 377 39.37 -11.55 -8.36
CA SER A 377 40.41 -11.65 -7.35
C SER A 377 39.93 -12.37 -6.10
N ARG A 378 40.83 -13.23 -5.60
CA ARG A 378 40.75 -14.03 -4.38
C ARG A 378 40.89 -13.13 -3.16
N VAL A 379 39.78 -12.83 -2.47
CA VAL A 379 39.78 -12.06 -1.21
C VAL A 379 40.03 -13.00 -0.03
N HIS A 380 40.97 -12.60 0.83
CA HIS A 380 41.32 -13.26 2.09
C HIS A 380 40.24 -13.06 3.15
N ASN A 381 39.87 -14.13 3.85
CA ASN A 381 39.12 -14.07 5.12
C ASN A 381 40.10 -13.82 6.28
N PRO A 382 39.86 -12.84 7.17
CA PRO A 382 40.48 -12.82 8.48
C PRO A 382 39.58 -13.50 9.52
N SER A 383 40.25 -14.25 10.38
CA SER A 383 39.72 -15.00 11.53
C SER A 383 39.13 -14.10 12.61
N LEU A 384 37.99 -14.54 13.17
CA LEU A 384 37.36 -14.01 14.37
C LEU A 384 38.20 -14.35 15.62
N SER A 385 38.72 -13.33 16.29
CA SER A 385 39.13 -13.40 17.69
C SER A 385 38.15 -12.60 18.55
N SER A 386 37.53 -13.31 19.47
CA SER A 386 36.68 -12.79 20.55
C SER A 386 37.52 -11.97 21.52
N ASP A 387 37.22 -10.67 21.69
CA ASP A 387 37.36 -10.04 23.01
C ASP A 387 36.53 -8.77 23.21
N ARG A 388 36.10 -8.62 24.46
CA ARG A 388 35.05 -7.74 24.99
C ARG A 388 35.58 -6.34 25.32
N ARG A 389 34.69 -5.35 25.10
CA ARG A 389 34.57 -4.03 25.76
C ARG A 389 35.56 -2.93 25.34
N LEU A 390 35.07 -2.00 24.52
CA LEU A 390 35.13 -0.53 24.64
C LEU A 390 34.32 0.07 23.47
N SER A 391 33.06 0.41 23.70
CA SER A 391 32.16 1.00 22.72
C SER A 391 32.43 2.51 22.56
N SER A 392 33.49 2.88 21.86
CA SER A 392 33.51 4.14 21.11
C SER A 392 33.25 3.78 19.67
N LEU A 393 31.98 3.84 19.24
CA LEU A 393 31.64 3.78 17.83
C LEU A 393 32.43 4.89 17.13
N VAL A 394 33.45 4.50 16.37
CA VAL A 394 34.16 5.39 15.48
C VAL A 394 33.12 5.87 14.47
N ARG A 395 32.59 7.10 14.68
CA ARG A 395 31.69 7.76 13.72
C ARG A 395 32.42 7.78 12.38
N ALA A 396 32.00 6.91 11.47
CA ALA A 396 32.61 6.83 10.16
C ALA A 396 32.35 8.17 9.44
N ALA A 397 33.41 8.82 8.97
CA ALA A 397 33.28 10.00 8.13
C ALA A 397 32.60 9.59 6.82
N VAL A 398 31.28 9.80 6.74
CA VAL A 398 30.49 9.56 5.53
C VAL A 398 30.99 10.53 4.46
N LYS A 399 31.44 9.99 3.32
CA LYS A 399 31.96 10.82 2.21
C LYS A 399 30.93 11.91 1.84
N PRO A 400 31.38 13.16 1.59
CA PRO A 400 30.48 14.22 1.14
C PRO A 400 29.72 13.78 -0.10
N SER A 401 28.43 14.12 -0.15
CA SER A 401 27.57 13.88 -1.31
C SER A 401 28.20 14.52 -2.56
N ALA A 402 28.11 13.85 -3.71
CA ALA A 402 28.60 14.40 -4.98
C ALA A 402 27.82 15.64 -5.45
N ASN A 403 26.59 15.81 -4.96
CA ASN A 403 25.70 16.92 -5.33
C ASN A 403 25.80 18.08 -4.33
N PRO A 404 25.69 19.33 -4.80
CA PRO A 404 25.63 20.50 -3.92
C PRO A 404 24.44 20.40 -2.97
N PRO A 405 24.53 20.98 -1.76
CA PRO A 405 23.42 20.99 -0.81
C PRO A 405 22.24 21.78 -1.37
N ILE A 406 21.04 21.20 -1.29
CA ILE A 406 19.77 21.84 -1.68
C ILE A 406 19.37 22.86 -0.61
N ALA A 407 19.45 22.45 0.65
CA ALA A 407 19.24 23.30 1.81
C ALA A 407 20.26 22.96 2.90
N ARG A 408 20.66 23.98 3.66
CA ARG A 408 21.54 23.84 4.83
C ARG A 408 21.04 24.80 5.90
N GLY A 409 20.98 24.33 7.13
CA GLY A 409 20.53 25.15 8.25
C GLY A 409 20.62 24.40 9.56
N LEU A 410 20.29 25.09 10.64
CA LEU A 410 20.28 24.54 11.97
C LEU A 410 18.84 24.12 12.31
N LEU A 411 18.67 22.87 12.76
CA LEU A 411 17.38 22.33 13.18
C LEU A 411 17.51 21.73 14.59
N LEU A 412 16.43 21.87 15.34
CA LEU A 412 16.21 21.15 16.58
C LEU A 412 15.63 19.77 16.23
N LEU A 413 16.37 18.70 16.47
CA LEU A 413 15.95 17.33 16.17
C LEU A 413 15.57 16.57 17.44
N LEU A 414 14.47 15.81 17.40
CA LEU A 414 14.08 14.91 18.48
C LEU A 414 14.79 13.57 18.32
N LEU A 415 15.97 13.45 18.93
CA LEU A 415 16.80 12.25 18.90
C LEU A 415 16.77 11.52 20.25
N ASP A 416 17.05 10.22 20.23
CA ASP A 416 17.30 9.43 21.44
C ASP A 416 18.75 9.62 21.96
N ASP A 417 19.10 8.89 23.03
CA ASP A 417 20.43 8.98 23.65
C ASP A 417 21.57 8.47 22.74
N ASP A 418 21.22 7.73 21.67
CA ASP A 418 22.14 7.18 20.67
C ASP A 418 22.17 8.02 19.37
N ASP A 419 21.66 9.26 19.42
CA ASP A 419 21.53 10.19 18.28
C ASP A 419 20.66 9.62 17.11
N GLN A 420 19.79 8.64 17.40
CA GLN A 420 18.85 8.07 16.43
C GLN A 420 17.48 8.77 16.48
N PRO A 421 16.73 8.83 15.36
CA PRO A 421 15.38 9.36 15.34
C PRO A 421 14.45 8.53 16.25
N VAL A 422 13.69 9.19 17.12
CA VAL A 422 12.77 8.50 18.04
C VAL A 422 11.58 7.92 17.26
N SER A 423 11.38 6.60 17.33
CA SER A 423 10.29 5.89 16.66
C SER A 423 8.90 6.49 16.94
N PRO A 424 7.99 6.52 15.94
CA PRO A 424 6.69 7.19 16.03
C PRO A 424 5.76 6.57 17.09
N SER A 425 5.93 5.29 17.43
CA SER A 425 5.10 4.57 18.41
C SER A 425 5.30 5.03 19.86
N ILE A 426 6.40 5.73 20.17
CA ILE A 426 6.73 6.18 21.51
C ILE A 426 6.15 7.58 21.71
N ASN A 427 4.89 7.65 22.15
CA ASN A 427 4.31 8.90 22.65
C ASN A 427 5.00 9.30 23.96
N PRO A 428 5.82 10.38 23.99
CA PRO A 428 6.56 10.78 25.20
C PRO A 428 5.63 11.20 26.35
N SER A 429 4.37 11.50 26.04
CA SER A 429 3.37 12.06 26.95
C SER A 429 2.75 11.05 27.93
N ARG A 430 3.04 9.74 27.82
CA ARG A 430 2.48 8.72 28.72
C ARG A 430 3.39 8.30 29.88
N SER A 431 4.49 9.01 30.14
CA SER A 431 5.24 8.78 31.38
C SER A 431 4.38 9.18 32.59
N ILE A 432 4.01 8.16 33.36
CA ILE A 432 3.31 8.11 34.64
C ILE A 432 3.21 9.49 35.33
N GLN A 433 2.06 10.15 35.20
CA GLN A 433 1.67 11.25 36.09
C GLN A 433 1.52 10.70 37.52
N ARG A 434 2.63 10.63 38.26
CA ARG A 434 2.59 10.52 39.72
C ARG A 434 1.90 11.80 40.23
N LYS A 435 0.67 11.64 40.70
CA LYS A 435 -0.12 12.65 41.43
C LYS A 435 0.74 13.26 42.54
N LYS A 436 1.39 14.40 42.29
CA LYS A 436 1.99 15.23 43.33
C LYS A 436 0.93 16.24 43.75
N THR A 437 0.52 16.11 45.01
CA THR A 437 -0.39 16.98 45.73
C THR A 437 0.08 18.44 45.69
N PHE A 438 -0.86 19.32 45.35
CA PHE A 438 -0.73 20.77 45.42
C PHE A 438 -0.26 21.22 46.80
N SER A 439 0.81 22.01 46.85
CA SER A 439 1.08 22.92 47.97
C SER A 439 1.34 24.30 47.40
N ALA A 440 0.41 25.21 47.68
CA ALA A 440 0.43 26.60 47.26
C ALA A 440 1.47 27.38 48.07
N ARG A 441 2.43 28.03 47.40
CA ARG A 441 3.15 29.19 47.96
C ARG A 441 3.71 30.11 46.86
N ARG A 442 3.09 31.29 46.81
CA ARG A 442 3.59 32.65 46.55
C ARG A 442 4.41 32.96 45.28
N LEU A 443 3.82 33.87 44.52
CA LEU A 443 4.33 34.66 43.40
C LEU A 443 5.45 35.62 43.82
N TYR A 444 6.51 35.69 43.00
CA TYR A 444 7.29 36.91 42.74
C TYR A 444 7.71 36.92 41.25
N PRO A 445 7.79 38.10 40.61
CA PRO A 445 8.25 38.22 39.22
C PRO A 445 9.76 38.49 39.18
N MET A 446 10.52 37.64 38.49
CA MET A 446 11.92 37.90 38.14
C MET A 446 12.06 37.90 36.62
N LYS A 447 12.61 39.01 36.11
CA LYS A 447 12.91 39.24 34.70
C LYS A 447 14.26 38.61 34.33
N SER A 448 14.30 38.15 33.07
CA SER A 448 15.43 38.06 32.14
C SER A 448 16.64 37.15 32.44
N SER A 449 16.98 36.40 31.39
CA SER A 449 18.27 35.74 31.12
C SER A 449 18.65 34.57 32.00
N SER A 450 18.11 33.39 31.66
CA SER A 450 18.77 32.10 31.89
C SER A 450 18.27 31.13 30.83
N ARG A 451 19.18 30.64 29.98
CA ARG A 451 18.93 29.55 29.03
C ARG A 451 18.27 28.39 29.79
N LEU A 452 17.13 27.96 29.28
CA LEU A 452 16.25 26.94 29.84
C LEU A 452 16.97 25.57 29.91
N SER A 453 17.65 25.29 31.02
CA SER A 453 18.01 23.93 31.41
C SER A 453 16.90 23.34 32.27
N ILE A 454 15.75 23.02 31.65
CA ILE A 454 14.74 22.19 32.31
C ILE A 454 15.21 20.74 32.24
N LEU A 455 15.77 20.29 33.37
CA LEU A 455 16.03 18.91 33.71
C LEU A 455 14.71 18.19 33.99
N SER A 456 14.14 17.59 32.95
CA SER A 456 13.30 16.39 33.07
C SER A 456 13.84 15.41 32.04
N ALA A 457 13.97 14.12 32.41
CA ALA A 457 14.44 13.04 31.54
C ALA A 457 13.38 12.66 30.48
N GLY A 458 12.94 13.66 29.71
CA GLY A 458 12.06 13.53 28.56
C GLY A 458 12.80 14.01 27.33
N ASN A 459 12.63 13.29 26.22
CA ASN A 459 13.27 13.49 24.93
C ASN A 459 13.48 14.99 24.63
N LYS A 460 14.72 15.44 24.73
CA LYS A 460 15.08 16.84 24.50
C LYS A 460 15.41 16.99 23.03
N PHE A 461 14.87 18.03 22.41
CA PHE A 461 15.33 18.43 21.11
C PHE A 461 16.81 18.82 21.17
N LYS A 462 17.62 18.24 20.29
CA LYS A 462 19.06 18.51 20.17
C LYS A 462 19.29 19.39 18.95
N GLU A 463 20.05 20.45 19.16
CA GLU A 463 20.46 21.35 18.09
C GLU A 463 21.46 20.62 17.17
N GLN A 464 21.16 20.55 15.87
CA GLN A 464 21.97 19.85 14.88
C GLN A 464 22.06 20.65 13.58
N TYR A 465 23.26 20.66 13.00
CA TYR A 465 23.52 21.19 11.67
C TYR A 465 23.01 20.19 10.64
N CYS A 466 21.98 20.58 9.90
CA CYS A 466 21.29 19.73 8.94
C CYS A 466 21.62 20.16 7.52
N VAL A 467 21.84 19.17 6.65
CA VAL A 467 22.09 19.40 5.23
C VAL A 467 21.28 18.42 4.39
N LEU A 468 20.44 18.97 3.52
CA LEU A 468 19.64 18.23 2.55
C LEU A 468 20.42 18.08 1.25
N HIS A 469 20.63 16.83 0.84
CA HIS A 469 21.31 16.49 -0.41
C HIS A 469 20.50 15.45 -1.18
N GLY A 470 20.67 15.40 -2.49
CA GLY A 470 20.10 14.36 -3.34
C GLY A 470 20.02 14.81 -4.78
N ALA A 471 19.55 13.92 -5.64
CA ALA A 471 19.16 14.18 -7.02
C ALA A 471 18.35 12.98 -7.52
N ASN A 472 17.64 13.15 -8.65
CA ASN A 472 16.96 12.07 -9.35
C ASN A 472 15.94 11.35 -8.46
N GLY A 473 15.12 12.11 -7.73
CA GLY A 473 14.08 11.57 -6.86
C GLY A 473 14.56 10.89 -5.57
N LEU A 474 15.87 10.83 -5.30
CA LEU A 474 16.47 10.22 -4.10
C LEU A 474 17.24 11.26 -3.29
N TYR A 475 16.73 11.56 -2.11
CA TYR A 475 17.27 12.59 -1.22
C TYR A 475 17.51 12.05 0.19
N GLN A 476 18.37 12.74 0.92
CA GLN A 476 18.74 12.41 2.29
C GLN A 476 19.04 13.68 3.09
N ILE A 477 18.70 13.67 4.38
CA ILE A 477 19.10 14.71 5.33
C ILE A 477 20.20 14.14 6.21
N ARG A 478 21.34 14.81 6.20
CA ARG A 478 22.45 14.52 7.10
C ARG A 478 22.39 15.51 8.26
N TYR A 479 22.61 15.04 9.48
CA TYR A 479 22.64 15.91 10.64
C TYR A 479 23.84 15.59 11.54
N GLY A 480 24.44 16.63 12.13
CA GLY A 480 25.62 16.50 12.99
C GLY A 480 25.96 17.79 13.74
N ASP A 481 27.12 17.79 14.38
CA ASP A 481 27.58 18.94 15.18
C ASP A 481 28.24 20.04 14.33
N SER A 482 28.44 19.81 13.02
CA SER A 482 28.87 20.82 12.04
C SER A 482 28.51 20.42 10.60
N TYR A 483 28.52 21.39 9.67
CA TYR A 483 28.17 21.17 8.25
C TYR A 483 29.13 20.24 7.48
N GLU A 484 30.43 20.24 7.83
CA GLU A 484 31.47 19.47 7.15
C GLU A 484 32.08 18.36 8.05
N GLY A 485 31.58 18.24 9.28
CA GLY A 485 32.10 17.33 10.29
C GLY A 485 31.59 15.89 10.17
N PRO A 486 31.96 15.04 11.13
CA PRO A 486 31.39 13.71 11.24
C PRO A 486 29.88 13.79 11.46
N VAL A 487 29.14 13.05 10.64
CA VAL A 487 27.68 13.01 10.70
C VAL A 487 27.25 12.22 11.95
N ALA A 488 26.28 12.76 12.69
CA ALA A 488 25.67 12.07 13.84
C ALA A 488 24.65 11.03 13.37
N GLY A 489 23.86 11.37 12.34
CA GLY A 489 22.96 10.43 11.67
C GLY A 489 22.54 10.91 10.28
N VAL A 490 21.98 9.97 9.51
CA VAL A 490 21.47 10.22 8.16
C VAL A 490 20.03 9.72 8.10
N HIS A 491 19.13 10.58 7.65
CA HIS A 491 17.78 10.21 7.27
C HIS A 491 17.74 10.03 5.76
N GLU A 492 17.90 8.77 5.33
CA GLU A 492 18.01 8.38 3.91
C GLU A 492 16.63 8.20 3.25
N PHE A 493 16.60 7.97 1.93
CA PHE A 493 15.42 7.57 1.16
C PHE A 493 14.22 8.54 1.17
N ILE A 494 14.46 9.83 1.37
CA ILE A 494 13.43 10.84 1.11
C ILE A 494 13.17 10.84 -0.39
N THR A 495 11.98 10.40 -0.78
CA THR A 495 11.64 10.08 -2.17
C THR A 495 10.44 10.88 -2.64
N ALA A 496 10.54 11.42 -3.85
CA ALA A 496 9.48 12.19 -4.46
C ALA A 496 8.20 11.35 -4.61
N GLY A 497 7.05 11.91 -4.23
CA GLY A 497 5.74 11.25 -4.29
C GLY A 497 5.53 10.09 -3.31
N VAL A 498 6.49 9.80 -2.43
CA VAL A 498 6.36 8.75 -1.40
C VAL A 498 6.50 9.34 -0.01
N SER A 499 7.51 10.18 0.22
CA SER A 499 7.71 10.83 1.51
C SER A 499 6.70 11.96 1.74
N ALA A 500 6.43 12.27 3.00
CA ALA A 500 5.49 13.31 3.39
C ALA A 500 6.05 14.17 4.53
N ILE A 501 5.59 15.42 4.61
CA ILE A 501 5.84 16.32 5.72
C ILE A 501 4.53 16.52 6.46
N GLU A 502 4.52 16.23 7.75
CA GLU A 502 3.33 16.38 8.58
C GLU A 502 3.62 17.22 9.81
N HIS A 503 2.56 17.78 10.39
CA HIS A 503 2.61 18.49 11.66
C HIS A 503 1.82 17.69 12.69
N THR A 504 2.52 16.88 13.49
CA THR A 504 1.89 15.98 14.47
C THR A 504 1.88 16.60 15.87
N SER A 505 1.22 15.93 16.82
CA SER A 505 1.20 16.36 18.22
C SER A 505 2.59 16.33 18.89
N ARG A 506 3.56 15.63 18.30
CA ARG A 506 4.95 15.58 18.81
C ARG A 506 5.69 16.84 18.42
N SER A 507 5.64 17.21 17.14
CA SER A 507 6.27 18.42 16.62
C SER A 507 5.56 19.70 17.06
N SER A 508 4.24 19.65 17.31
CA SER A 508 3.45 20.81 17.74
C SER A 508 3.87 21.42 19.08
N ASN A 509 4.67 20.70 19.87
CA ASN A 509 5.18 21.21 21.14
C ASN A 509 6.33 22.22 20.95
N GLN A 510 6.87 22.33 19.75
CA GLN A 510 7.86 23.34 19.38
C GLN A 510 7.26 24.33 18.38
N PRO A 511 7.56 25.63 18.49
CA PRO A 511 7.26 26.57 17.41
C PRO A 511 7.99 26.10 16.15
N PHE A 512 7.32 26.16 15.00
CA PHE A 512 7.89 25.73 13.71
C PHE A 512 8.33 24.26 13.67
N GLY A 513 7.65 23.40 14.44
CA GLY A 513 7.90 21.96 14.43
C GLY A 513 7.25 21.25 13.24
N PHE A 514 7.95 20.30 12.62
CA PHE A 514 7.44 19.46 11.55
C PHE A 514 8.07 18.07 11.62
N GLU A 515 7.42 17.07 11.03
CA GLU A 515 7.94 15.70 10.93
C GLU A 515 8.10 15.30 9.47
N ILE A 516 9.23 14.65 9.17
CA ILE A 516 9.53 14.09 7.86
C ILE A 516 9.33 12.58 7.95
N MET A 517 8.45 12.05 7.11
CA MET A 517 8.10 10.63 7.07
C MET A 517 8.54 10.06 5.73
N ILE A 518 9.38 9.01 5.73
CA ILE A 518 9.85 8.40 4.49
C ILE A 518 8.69 7.79 3.69
N ASN A 519 7.80 7.06 4.38
CA ASN A 519 6.63 6.43 3.79
C ASN A 519 5.44 6.50 4.77
N PRO A 520 4.47 7.40 4.56
CA PRO A 520 3.31 7.54 5.44
C PRO A 520 2.37 6.33 5.44
N SER A 521 2.50 5.43 4.46
CA SER A 521 1.67 4.22 4.39
C SER A 521 2.17 3.10 5.30
N SER A 522 3.40 3.20 5.82
CA SER A 522 4.00 2.19 6.70
C SER A 522 4.08 2.72 8.13
N ALA A 523 3.45 2.02 9.07
CA ALA A 523 3.46 2.38 10.50
C ALA A 523 4.88 2.36 11.11
N ASP A 524 5.76 1.52 10.56
CA ASP A 524 7.16 1.37 11.01
C ASP A 524 8.13 2.24 10.22
N SER A 525 7.62 3.14 9.36
CA SER A 525 8.48 4.05 8.61
C SER A 525 9.23 4.97 9.58
N PRO A 526 10.55 5.16 9.41
CA PRO A 526 11.31 6.06 10.26
C PRO A 526 10.79 7.49 10.06
N VAL A 527 10.64 8.19 11.17
CA VAL A 527 10.14 9.57 11.23
C VAL A 527 11.20 10.46 11.86
N LEU A 528 11.57 11.53 11.17
CA LEU A 528 12.47 12.55 11.72
C LEU A 528 11.64 13.76 12.18
N CYS A 529 11.56 13.96 13.49
CA CYS A 529 10.88 15.12 14.07
C CYS A 529 11.86 16.29 14.23
N CYS A 530 11.54 17.39 13.55
CA CYS A 530 12.35 18.59 13.43
C CYS A 530 11.60 19.80 13.99
N ALA A 531 12.33 20.83 14.38
CA ALA A 531 11.80 22.18 14.58
C ALA A 531 12.85 23.21 14.15
N ALA A 532 12.41 24.27 13.49
CA ALA A 532 13.29 25.39 13.14
C ALA A 532 13.35 26.40 14.30
N GLU A 533 14.49 27.10 14.44
CA GLU A 533 14.62 28.16 15.46
C GLU A 533 13.87 29.44 15.07
N SER A 534 13.80 29.73 13.77
CA SER A 534 13.18 30.92 13.21
C SER A 534 12.13 30.58 12.14
N GLU A 535 11.21 31.53 11.90
CA GLU A 535 10.22 31.42 10.82
C GLU A 535 10.88 31.40 9.43
N ASP A 536 11.95 32.17 9.24
CA ASP A 536 12.70 32.21 7.98
C ASP A 536 13.35 30.85 7.68
N ASP A 537 13.97 30.22 8.68
CA ASP A 537 14.54 28.88 8.56
C ASP A 537 13.45 27.84 8.29
N PHE A 538 12.30 27.95 8.97
CA PHE A 538 11.15 27.08 8.73
C PHE A 538 10.68 27.17 7.29
N MET A 539 10.47 28.38 6.77
CA MET A 539 10.01 28.60 5.40
C MET A 539 11.04 28.12 4.37
N MET A 540 12.33 28.31 4.63
CA MET A 540 13.41 27.75 3.80
C MET A 540 13.34 26.22 3.75
N TRP A 541 13.23 25.56 4.91
CA TRP A 541 13.17 24.10 5.00
C TRP A 541 11.90 23.54 4.37
N MET A 542 10.74 24.14 4.64
CA MET A 542 9.47 23.72 4.04
C MET A 542 9.49 23.87 2.53
N SER A 543 10.03 24.97 2.00
CA SER A 543 10.16 25.18 0.55
C SER A 543 11.08 24.13 -0.10
N ALA A 544 12.24 23.86 0.49
CA ALA A 544 13.19 22.89 -0.02
C ALA A 544 12.65 21.45 0.04
N LEU A 545 12.06 21.05 1.17
CA LEU A 545 11.52 19.71 1.36
C LEU A 545 10.28 19.46 0.50
N THR A 546 9.39 20.44 0.38
CA THR A 546 8.22 20.34 -0.51
C THR A 546 8.67 20.21 -1.96
N SER A 547 9.69 20.98 -2.38
CA SER A 547 10.24 20.87 -3.74
C SER A 547 10.86 19.49 -4.03
N VAL A 548 11.50 18.89 -3.02
CA VAL A 548 12.05 17.53 -3.08
C VAL A 548 10.95 16.48 -3.15
N ILE A 549 9.93 16.59 -2.29
CA ILE A 549 8.85 15.60 -2.19
C ILE A 549 7.91 15.67 -3.40
N ASP A 550 7.66 16.85 -3.94
CA ASP A 550 6.85 17.02 -5.14
C ASP A 550 7.62 16.69 -6.43
N GLY A 551 8.95 16.48 -6.34
CA GLY A 551 9.82 16.21 -7.49
C GLY A 551 10.00 17.42 -8.43
N SER A 552 9.72 18.64 -7.95
CA SER A 552 9.81 19.86 -8.76
C SER A 552 11.25 20.28 -9.07
N LEU A 553 12.20 19.89 -8.21
CA LEU A 553 13.64 20.16 -8.36
C LEU A 553 14.24 19.50 -9.61
N ASP A 554 13.86 18.26 -9.89
CA ASP A 554 14.42 17.52 -11.03
C ASP A 554 13.97 18.14 -12.37
N GLN A 555 12.72 18.63 -12.44
CA GLN A 555 12.19 19.31 -13.64
C GLN A 555 12.91 20.62 -13.98
N GLN A 556 13.48 21.32 -13.00
CA GLN A 556 14.25 22.53 -13.24
C GLN A 556 15.65 22.22 -13.78
N SER A 557 16.23 21.10 -13.37
CA SER A 557 17.56 20.66 -13.84
C SER A 557 17.54 20.21 -15.29
N GLU A 558 16.45 19.61 -15.78
CA GLU A 558 16.32 19.20 -17.19
C GLU A 558 16.07 20.37 -18.16
N ARG A 559 15.67 21.54 -17.65
CA ARG A 559 15.38 22.73 -18.48
C ARG A 559 16.59 23.65 -18.69
N ASN A 560 17.65 23.47 -17.92
CA ASN A 560 18.91 24.23 -18.01
C ASN A 560 20.00 23.36 -18.62
#